data_AF-A0A383C4U9-F1
#
_entry.id   AF-A0A383C4U9-F1
#
_cell.length_a   1.000
_cell.length_b   1.000
_cell.length_c   1.000
_cell.angle_alpha   90.00
_cell.angle_beta   90.00
_cell.angle_gamma   90.00
#
_symmetry.space_group_name_H-M   'P 1'
#
loop_
_entity.id
_entity.type
_entity.pdbx_description
1 polymer ?
#
loop_
_entity_poly.entity_id
_entity_poly.type
_entity_poly.pdbx_seq_one_letter_code
_entity_poly.pdbx_strand_id
1 'polypeptide(L)'
;MPLALMLLTTALAGCLDGAEPIDTSELDENTSQNSSDIATLNEDLEAVSDILDADLALIEALETRIGALETESEDNAGEIASVRDDLKNEDIVVVTGAGNETWNGIYERVGDDCGGYGDGCRNNYQMPGTNQHIFTNNDGFWNLDEGSVGTDYRAPADAEERTPPSDGWEVFDDGVEPAPSVIWINSHNEDIATLKDEIDTIMDILDVDLQELDAIIDVLNADLMAIEALEAELEANLTALA
;
A
#
# COMPACT_ATOMS: atom_id res chain seq x y z
N MET A 1 42.47 -104.65 -35.76
CA MET A 1 42.92 -103.33 -35.27
C MET A 1 44.04 -103.54 -34.25
N PRO A 2 45.13 -102.76 -34.27
CA PRO A 2 46.23 -102.94 -33.34
C PRO A 2 45.84 -102.52 -31.91
N LEU A 3 46.27 -103.29 -30.92
CA LEU A 3 45.94 -103.15 -29.48
C LEU A 3 46.19 -101.74 -28.93
N ALA A 4 47.18 -101.04 -29.48
CA ALA A 4 47.51 -99.66 -29.13
C ALA A 4 46.39 -98.67 -29.47
N LEU A 5 45.64 -98.89 -30.56
CA LEU A 5 44.54 -98.01 -30.95
C LEU A 5 43.31 -98.22 -30.06
N MET A 6 43.08 -99.46 -29.59
CA MET A 6 42.02 -99.79 -28.63
C MET A 6 42.30 -99.15 -27.26
N LEU A 7 43.54 -99.26 -26.78
CA LEU A 7 43.98 -98.65 -25.52
C LEU A 7 43.91 -97.12 -25.56
N LEU A 8 44.25 -96.51 -26.69
CA LEU A 8 44.15 -95.06 -26.88
C LEU A 8 42.68 -94.61 -26.88
N THR A 9 41.78 -95.35 -27.54
CA THR A 9 40.35 -95.03 -27.52
C THR A 9 39.71 -95.23 -26.14
N THR A 10 40.13 -96.22 -25.36
CA THR A 10 39.64 -96.42 -23.99
C THR A 10 40.23 -95.40 -23.00
N ALA A 11 41.48 -94.98 -23.20
CA ALA A 11 42.10 -93.95 -22.38
C ALA A 11 41.50 -92.56 -22.67
N LEU A 12 41.18 -92.26 -23.94
CA LEU A 12 40.52 -91.00 -24.30
C LEU A 12 39.06 -90.97 -23.84
N ALA A 13 38.34 -92.09 -23.94
CA ALA A 13 36.99 -92.21 -23.38
C ALA A 13 36.98 -92.07 -21.85
N GLY A 14 37.91 -92.71 -21.14
CA GLY A 14 38.03 -92.56 -19.68
C GLY A 14 38.53 -91.19 -19.21
N CYS A 15 39.23 -90.43 -20.06
CA CYS A 15 39.67 -89.06 -19.76
C CYS A 15 38.56 -88.02 -20.03
N LEU A 16 37.65 -88.30 -20.96
CA LEU A 16 36.46 -87.49 -21.24
C LEU A 16 35.31 -87.77 -20.26
N ASP A 17 35.25 -88.98 -19.70
CA ASP A 17 34.24 -89.41 -18.71
C ASP A 17 34.63 -89.04 -17.26
N GLY A 18 35.86 -88.54 -17.06
CA GLY A 18 36.42 -88.18 -15.75
C GLY A 18 36.48 -86.67 -15.46
N ALA A 19 36.01 -85.81 -16.37
CA ALA A 19 35.78 -84.42 -16.05
C ALA A 19 34.45 -84.32 -15.31
N GLU A 20 34.47 -84.12 -13.99
CA GLU A 20 33.25 -83.73 -13.28
C GLU A 20 32.64 -82.51 -13.99
N PRO A 21 31.33 -82.51 -14.25
CA PRO A 21 30.69 -81.35 -14.84
C PRO A 21 31.03 -80.13 -13.99
N ILE A 22 31.59 -79.10 -14.61
CA ILE A 22 31.88 -77.83 -13.92
C ILE A 22 30.54 -77.35 -13.37
N ASP A 23 30.45 -77.23 -12.05
CA ASP A 23 29.25 -76.73 -11.38
C ASP A 23 29.13 -75.23 -11.69
N THR A 24 28.25 -74.89 -12.64
CA THR A 24 27.96 -73.52 -13.03
C THR A 24 26.75 -72.95 -12.29
N SER A 25 26.17 -73.68 -11.33
CA SER A 25 24.93 -73.30 -10.67
C SER A 25 25.00 -71.90 -10.05
N GLU A 26 26.09 -71.56 -9.37
CA GLU A 26 26.30 -70.22 -8.81
C GLU A 26 26.38 -69.13 -9.89
N LEU A 27 27.00 -69.43 -11.05
CA LEU A 27 27.10 -68.47 -12.15
C LEU A 27 25.75 -68.25 -12.81
N ASP A 28 24.98 -69.32 -12.99
CA ASP A 28 23.63 -69.28 -13.56
C ASP A 28 22.66 -68.56 -12.61
N GLU A 29 22.76 -68.81 -11.30
CA GLU A 29 21.98 -68.13 -10.26
C GLU A 29 22.32 -66.64 -10.19
N ASN A 30 23.61 -66.28 -10.17
CA ASN A 30 24.05 -64.88 -10.19
C ASN A 30 23.62 -64.17 -11.48
N THR A 31 23.66 -64.85 -12.63
CA THR A 31 23.22 -64.28 -13.91
C THR A 31 21.72 -64.03 -13.91
N SER A 32 20.94 -64.98 -13.38
CA SER A 32 19.49 -64.83 -13.21
C SER A 32 19.14 -63.68 -12.27
N GLN A 33 19.85 -63.58 -11.13
CA GLN A 33 19.65 -62.50 -10.16
C GLN A 33 19.98 -61.15 -10.77
N ASN A 34 21.14 -61.00 -11.40
CA ASN A 34 21.54 -59.75 -12.07
C ASN A 34 20.54 -59.34 -13.15
N SER A 35 19.99 -60.29 -13.91
CA SER A 35 18.98 -59.99 -14.92
C SER A 35 17.67 -59.48 -14.28
N SER A 36 17.28 -60.00 -13.12
CA SER A 36 16.12 -59.53 -12.36
C SER A 36 16.35 -58.14 -11.76
N ASP A 37 17.54 -57.90 -11.21
CA ASP A 37 17.91 -56.61 -10.63
C ASP A 37 17.97 -55.52 -11.71
N ILE A 38 18.51 -55.83 -12.89
CA ILE A 38 18.52 -54.92 -14.05
C ILE A 38 17.10 -54.59 -14.52
N ALA A 39 16.20 -55.58 -14.55
CA ALA A 39 14.81 -55.32 -14.92
C ALA A 39 14.14 -54.37 -13.93
N THR A 40 14.37 -54.58 -12.63
CA THR A 40 13.85 -53.70 -11.56
C THR A 40 14.42 -52.28 -11.67
N LEU A 41 15.73 -52.14 -11.90
CA LEU A 41 16.37 -50.83 -12.07
C LEU A 41 15.85 -50.08 -13.31
N ASN A 42 15.50 -50.77 -14.38
CA ASN A 42 14.91 -50.14 -15.56
C ASN A 42 13.49 -49.63 -15.28
N GLU A 43 12.68 -50.38 -14.55
CA GLU A 43 11.35 -49.94 -14.10
C GLU A 43 11.46 -48.71 -13.18
N ASP A 44 12.40 -48.73 -12.23
CA ASP A 44 12.66 -47.58 -11.34
C ASP A 44 13.13 -46.34 -12.13
N LEU A 45 13.98 -46.52 -13.15
CA LEU A 45 14.44 -45.42 -14.01
C LEU A 45 13.31 -44.82 -14.85
N GLU A 46 12.41 -45.65 -15.36
CA GLU A 46 11.23 -45.21 -16.10
C GLU A 46 10.30 -44.39 -15.18
N ALA A 47 10.04 -44.88 -13.97
CA ALA A 47 9.26 -44.14 -12.96
C ALA A 47 9.91 -42.80 -12.57
N VAL A 48 11.24 -42.74 -12.44
CA VAL A 48 11.95 -41.48 -12.18
C VAL A 48 11.84 -40.52 -13.35
N SER A 49 11.92 -41.02 -14.59
CA SER A 49 11.75 -40.21 -15.80
C SER A 49 10.36 -39.55 -15.82
N ASP A 50 9.31 -40.33 -15.56
CA ASP A 50 7.93 -39.82 -15.53
C ASP A 50 7.73 -38.74 -14.46
N ILE A 51 8.36 -38.89 -13.28
CA ILE A 51 8.32 -37.89 -12.22
C ILE A 51 9.00 -36.59 -12.66
N LEU A 52 10.16 -36.68 -13.31
CA LEU A 52 10.90 -35.51 -13.78
C LEU A 52 10.14 -34.75 -14.87
N ASP A 53 9.46 -35.46 -15.77
CA ASP A 53 8.60 -34.84 -16.79
C ASP A 53 7.41 -34.11 -16.15
N ALA A 54 6.79 -34.70 -15.13
CA ALA A 54 5.72 -34.05 -14.37
C ALA A 54 6.19 -32.82 -13.59
N ASP A 55 7.37 -32.90 -12.95
CA ASP A 55 7.98 -31.79 -12.22
C ASP A 55 8.35 -30.64 -13.16
N LEU A 56 8.85 -30.94 -14.37
CA LEU A 56 9.14 -29.92 -15.38
C LEU A 56 7.86 -29.18 -15.81
N ALA A 57 6.77 -29.92 -16.07
CA ALA A 57 5.49 -29.33 -16.40
C ALA A 57 4.92 -28.45 -15.26
N LEU A 58 5.16 -28.84 -14.00
CA LEU A 58 4.77 -28.05 -12.84
C LEU A 58 5.59 -26.75 -12.73
N ILE A 59 6.89 -26.79 -13.02
CA ILE A 59 7.76 -25.60 -13.01
C ILE A 59 7.28 -24.59 -14.05
N GLU A 60 7.00 -25.02 -15.28
CA GLU A 60 6.50 -24.14 -16.36
C GLU A 60 5.15 -23.50 -16.00
N ALA A 61 4.25 -24.26 -15.35
CA ALA A 61 2.98 -23.74 -14.87
C ALA A 61 3.17 -22.70 -13.75
N LEU A 62 4.13 -22.92 -12.85
CA LEU A 62 4.45 -21.99 -11.77
C LEU A 62 5.08 -20.69 -12.32
N GLU A 63 5.99 -20.77 -13.28
CA GLU A 63 6.58 -19.60 -13.95
C GLU A 63 5.50 -18.73 -14.61
N THR A 64 4.56 -19.36 -15.30
CA THR A 64 3.41 -18.66 -15.89
C THR A 64 2.57 -17.95 -14.83
N ARG A 65 2.32 -18.60 -13.69
CA ARG A 65 1.53 -18.00 -12.60
C ARG A 65 2.27 -16.86 -11.91
N ILE A 66 3.59 -16.96 -11.76
CA ILE A 66 4.42 -15.88 -11.21
C ILE A 66 4.33 -14.65 -12.11
N GLY A 67 4.51 -14.80 -13.42
CA GLY A 67 4.41 -13.66 -14.35
C GLY A 67 3.03 -12.98 -14.34
N ALA A 68 1.94 -13.76 -14.19
CA ALA A 68 0.60 -13.22 -14.04
C ALA A 68 0.44 -12.42 -12.72
N LEU A 69 0.98 -12.93 -11.61
CA LEU A 69 0.95 -12.24 -10.31
C LEU A 69 1.80 -10.97 -10.30
N GLU A 70 2.95 -10.97 -10.98
CA GLU A 70 3.77 -9.76 -11.14
C GLU A 70 3.01 -8.68 -11.90
N THR A 71 2.35 -9.04 -13.00
CA THR A 71 1.50 -8.11 -13.76
C THR A 71 0.36 -7.55 -12.92
N GLU A 72 -0.39 -8.42 -12.22
CA GLU A 72 -1.49 -8.01 -11.33
C GLU A 72 -0.99 -7.12 -10.19
N SER A 73 0.21 -7.37 -9.66
CA SER A 73 0.82 -6.54 -8.63
C SER A 73 1.19 -5.15 -9.16
N GLU A 74 1.65 -5.04 -10.41
CA GLU A 74 1.95 -3.76 -11.05
C GLU A 74 0.66 -2.96 -11.30
N ASP A 75 -0.39 -3.62 -11.80
CA ASP A 75 -1.70 -3.00 -12.03
C ASP A 75 -2.29 -2.48 -10.71
N ASN A 76 -2.29 -3.29 -9.65
CA ASN A 76 -2.74 -2.90 -8.32
C ASN A 76 -1.95 -1.70 -7.77
N ALA A 77 -0.64 -1.64 -8.02
CA ALA A 77 0.17 -0.49 -7.60
C ALA A 77 -0.25 0.80 -8.34
N GLY A 78 -0.61 0.69 -9.61
CA GLY A 78 -1.19 1.78 -10.40
C GLY A 78 -2.54 2.25 -9.87
N GLU A 79 -3.47 1.32 -9.58
CA GLU A 79 -4.78 1.63 -9.01
C GLU A 79 -4.66 2.33 -7.65
N ILE A 80 -3.78 1.84 -6.77
CA ILE A 80 -3.51 2.47 -5.47
C ILE A 80 -2.94 3.89 -5.64
N ALA A 81 -2.08 4.11 -6.63
CA ALA A 81 -1.54 5.44 -6.92
C ALA A 81 -2.65 6.39 -7.39
N SER A 82 -3.55 5.93 -8.27
CA SER A 82 -4.73 6.70 -8.68
C SER A 82 -5.62 7.06 -7.50
N VAL A 83 -6.04 6.06 -6.69
CA VAL A 83 -6.87 6.29 -5.51
C VAL A 83 -6.19 7.26 -4.53
N ARG A 84 -4.87 7.16 -4.36
CA ARG A 84 -4.11 8.10 -3.54
C ARG A 84 -4.17 9.52 -4.09
N ASP A 85 -4.05 9.69 -5.40
CA ASP A 85 -4.06 11.01 -6.02
C ASP A 85 -5.47 11.61 -6.04
N ASP A 86 -6.52 10.79 -6.19
CA ASP A 86 -7.92 11.18 -6.01
C ASP A 86 -8.17 11.65 -4.56
N LEU A 87 -7.66 10.91 -3.56
CA LEU A 87 -7.76 11.28 -2.14
C LEU A 87 -6.94 12.53 -1.76
N LYS A 88 -5.94 12.93 -2.55
CA LYS A 88 -5.14 14.14 -2.26
C LYS A 88 -5.81 15.42 -2.73
N ASN A 89 -6.70 15.35 -3.72
CA ASN A 89 -7.16 16.53 -4.44
C ASN A 89 -8.59 16.97 -4.11
N GLU A 90 -9.32 16.24 -3.26
CA GLU A 90 -10.74 16.48 -3.09
C GLU A 90 -11.19 16.53 -1.61
N ASP A 91 -11.95 17.58 -1.29
CA ASP A 91 -12.88 17.52 -0.17
C ASP A 91 -13.91 16.44 -0.52
N ILE A 92 -13.87 15.29 0.16
CA ILE A 92 -14.84 14.22 -0.05
C ILE A 92 -15.78 14.10 1.15
N VAL A 93 -17.02 13.74 0.87
CA VAL A 93 -18.03 13.48 1.89
C VAL A 93 -18.48 12.03 1.76
N VAL A 94 -18.42 11.28 2.85
CA VAL A 94 -18.86 9.89 2.92
C VAL A 94 -20.17 9.83 3.67
N VAL A 95 -21.21 9.32 3.01
CA VAL A 95 -22.54 9.09 3.60
C VAL A 95 -22.74 7.61 3.81
N THR A 96 -23.15 7.22 5.01
CA THR A 96 -23.43 5.83 5.37
C THR A 96 -24.67 5.72 6.25
N GLY A 97 -25.29 4.54 6.29
CA GLY A 97 -26.39 4.27 7.21
C GLY A 97 -27.70 5.00 6.90
N ALA A 98 -27.84 5.66 5.75
CA ALA A 98 -29.12 6.18 5.29
C ALA A 98 -30.10 5.02 5.04
N GLY A 99 -31.36 5.17 5.45
CA GLY A 99 -32.40 4.15 5.27
C GLY A 99 -32.77 3.93 3.81
N ASN A 100 -32.64 4.98 2.99
CA ASN A 100 -32.63 4.85 1.55
C ASN A 100 -31.19 4.62 1.07
N GLU A 101 -30.89 3.38 0.68
CA GLU A 101 -29.54 2.93 0.34
C GLU A 101 -28.91 3.69 -0.82
N THR A 102 -29.71 4.33 -1.68
CA THR A 102 -29.20 5.09 -2.83
C THR A 102 -28.32 6.25 -2.42
N TRP A 103 -28.47 6.77 -1.20
CA TRP A 103 -27.68 7.88 -0.67
C TRP A 103 -26.35 7.46 -0.03
N ASN A 104 -26.13 6.16 0.19
CA ASN A 104 -24.89 5.70 0.82
C ASN A 104 -23.77 5.66 -0.23
N GLY A 105 -22.70 6.41 -0.01
CA GLY A 105 -21.58 6.47 -0.95
C GLY A 105 -20.63 7.62 -0.69
N ILE A 106 -19.77 7.87 -1.67
CA ILE A 106 -18.74 8.92 -1.66
C ILE A 106 -19.22 10.06 -2.58
N TYR A 107 -19.16 11.28 -2.07
CA TYR A 107 -19.53 12.50 -2.77
C TYR A 107 -18.29 13.38 -2.93
N GLU A 108 -18.07 13.82 -4.16
CA GLU A 108 -16.92 14.63 -4.56
C GLU A 108 -17.34 16.10 -4.70
N ARG A 109 -16.43 17.02 -4.37
CA ARG A 109 -16.73 18.44 -4.46
C ARG A 109 -16.88 18.87 -5.92
N VAL A 110 -18.08 19.31 -6.30
CA VAL A 110 -18.34 19.82 -7.64
C VAL A 110 -18.30 21.35 -7.67
N GLY A 111 -17.60 21.89 -8.66
CA GLY A 111 -17.50 23.34 -8.84
C GLY A 111 -18.80 23.92 -9.40
N ASP A 112 -19.62 24.54 -8.54
CA ASP A 112 -20.79 25.42 -8.81
C ASP A 112 -21.71 25.12 -10.02
N ASP A 113 -21.68 23.93 -10.62
CA ASP A 113 -22.43 23.62 -11.84
C ASP A 113 -23.80 23.01 -11.51
N CYS A 114 -24.57 23.74 -10.70
CA CYS A 114 -25.96 23.38 -10.36
C CYS A 114 -26.93 23.79 -11.47
N GLY A 115 -26.49 23.69 -12.74
CA GLY A 115 -27.33 23.80 -13.93
C GLY A 115 -28.35 24.94 -13.93
N GLY A 116 -27.92 26.19 -14.14
CA GLY A 116 -28.76 27.27 -14.68
C GLY A 116 -30.00 27.75 -13.89
N TYR A 117 -30.36 27.15 -12.75
CA TYR A 117 -31.42 27.64 -11.88
C TYR A 117 -30.79 28.55 -10.82
N GLY A 118 -31.01 29.86 -10.98
CA GLY A 118 -30.36 30.94 -10.24
C GLY A 118 -30.70 31.08 -8.76
N ASP A 119 -30.70 29.99 -7.99
CA ASP A 119 -30.77 30.00 -6.53
C ASP A 119 -29.62 29.18 -5.91
N GLY A 120 -28.52 29.88 -5.62
CA GLY A 120 -27.93 29.82 -4.29
C GLY A 120 -27.29 28.53 -3.76
N CYS A 121 -27.07 27.49 -4.57
CA CYS A 121 -26.33 26.31 -4.12
C CYS A 121 -24.88 26.69 -3.81
N ARG A 122 -24.59 26.96 -2.53
CA ARG A 122 -23.23 27.10 -2.02
C ARG A 122 -22.75 25.72 -1.61
N ASN A 123 -21.49 25.40 -1.91
CA ASN A 123 -20.82 24.19 -1.42
C ASN A 123 -21.58 22.92 -1.78
N ASN A 124 -21.34 22.42 -2.99
CA ASN A 124 -22.02 21.26 -3.56
C ASN A 124 -21.06 20.07 -3.65
N TYR A 125 -21.54 18.90 -3.24
CA TYR A 125 -20.89 17.61 -3.43
C TYR A 125 -21.82 16.69 -4.20
N GLN A 126 -21.30 15.93 -5.16
CA GLN A 126 -22.09 15.03 -5.99
C GLN A 126 -21.53 13.62 -5.92
N MET A 127 -22.40 12.61 -5.82
CA MET A 127 -21.96 11.23 -5.97
C MET A 127 -21.65 10.96 -7.45
N PRO A 128 -20.41 10.55 -7.81
CA PRO A 128 -20.00 10.41 -9.20
C PRO A 128 -20.92 9.52 -10.04
N GLY A 129 -21.29 10.00 -11.23
CA GLY A 129 -22.17 9.26 -12.15
C GLY A 129 -23.66 9.25 -11.76
N THR A 130 -24.06 9.99 -10.72
CA THR A 130 -25.46 10.13 -10.29
C THR A 130 -25.89 11.60 -10.30
N ASN A 131 -27.17 11.89 -10.02
CA ASN A 131 -27.67 13.25 -9.75
C ASN A 131 -27.90 13.51 -8.25
N GLN A 132 -27.30 12.70 -7.38
CA GLN A 132 -27.45 12.85 -5.94
C GLN A 132 -26.47 13.89 -5.44
N HIS A 133 -27.00 14.90 -4.77
CA HIS A 133 -26.20 16.02 -4.27
C HIS A 133 -26.31 16.15 -2.76
N ILE A 134 -25.22 16.63 -2.16
CA ILE A 134 -25.18 17.22 -0.84
C ILE A 134 -24.87 18.70 -1.03
N PHE A 135 -25.82 19.57 -0.71
CA PHE A 135 -25.62 21.01 -0.86
C PHE A 135 -26.29 21.79 0.26
N THR A 136 -25.79 23.01 0.51
CA THR A 136 -26.50 23.97 1.34
C THR A 136 -27.30 24.95 0.48
N ASN A 137 -28.54 25.20 0.90
CA ASN A 137 -29.40 26.24 0.34
C ASN A 137 -29.36 27.51 1.22
N ASN A 138 -29.94 28.60 0.73
CA ASN A 138 -30.05 29.84 1.51
C ASN A 138 -30.99 29.73 2.73
N ASP A 139 -31.67 28.60 2.91
CA ASP A 139 -32.65 28.38 3.99
C ASP A 139 -32.02 27.86 5.29
N GLY A 140 -30.68 27.74 5.33
CA GLY A 140 -29.94 27.37 6.54
C GLY A 140 -29.91 25.87 6.81
N PHE A 141 -29.99 25.05 5.75
CA PHE A 141 -29.85 23.60 5.83
C PHE A 141 -28.88 23.06 4.79
N TRP A 142 -28.22 21.97 5.16
CA TRP A 142 -27.61 21.01 4.26
C TRP A 142 -28.65 19.97 3.87
N ASN A 143 -28.69 19.60 2.60
CA ASN A 143 -29.74 18.74 2.04
C ASN A 143 -29.08 17.61 1.23
N LEU A 144 -29.60 16.39 1.40
CA LEU A 144 -29.43 15.29 0.45
C LEU A 144 -30.62 15.34 -0.51
N ASP A 145 -30.38 15.78 -1.73
CA ASP A 145 -31.44 16.06 -2.70
C ASP A 145 -30.98 15.71 -4.12
N GLU A 146 -31.92 15.17 -4.89
CA GLU A 146 -31.79 14.90 -6.32
C GLU A 146 -32.74 15.88 -7.02
N GLY A 147 -32.21 16.77 -7.86
CA GLY A 147 -32.84 18.06 -8.24
C GLY A 147 -34.23 18.07 -8.90
N SER A 148 -34.93 16.93 -8.98
CA SER A 148 -36.34 16.85 -9.37
C SER A 148 -37.21 15.93 -8.49
N VAL A 149 -36.64 15.35 -7.43
CA VAL A 149 -37.28 14.35 -6.56
C VAL A 149 -37.61 14.92 -5.18
N GLY A 150 -36.77 15.81 -4.64
CA GLY A 150 -36.96 16.42 -3.32
C GLY A 150 -35.80 16.11 -2.38
N THR A 151 -35.90 16.64 -1.15
CA THR A 151 -34.89 16.48 -0.10
C THR A 151 -35.27 15.31 0.83
N ASP A 152 -34.49 14.23 0.82
CA ASP A 152 -34.73 13.03 1.65
C ASP A 152 -34.17 13.20 3.07
N TYR A 153 -33.07 13.93 3.20
CA TYR A 153 -32.42 14.18 4.49
C TYR A 153 -31.90 15.59 4.55
N ARG A 154 -31.90 16.15 5.75
CA ARG A 154 -31.30 17.47 5.98
C ARG A 154 -30.61 17.56 7.32
N ALA A 155 -29.69 18.51 7.43
CA ALA A 155 -29.07 18.91 8.69
C ALA A 155 -29.00 20.44 8.77
N PRO A 156 -29.02 21.03 9.97
CA PRO A 156 -28.80 22.47 10.13
C PRO A 156 -27.48 22.91 9.48
N ALA A 157 -27.50 24.04 8.77
CA ALA A 157 -26.29 24.66 8.24
C ALA A 157 -25.89 25.88 9.08
N ASP A 158 -24.63 25.93 9.47
CA ASP A 158 -24.02 27.16 9.97
C ASP A 158 -23.64 28.04 8.78
N ALA A 159 -24.02 29.32 8.82
CA ALA A 159 -24.01 30.23 7.66
C ALA A 159 -22.62 30.47 7.04
N GLU A 160 -21.55 30.11 7.75
CA GLU A 160 -20.15 30.27 7.32
C GLU A 160 -19.48 28.94 6.96
N GLU A 161 -20.10 27.80 7.28
CA GLU A 161 -19.48 26.49 7.13
C GLU A 161 -19.64 25.98 5.68
N ARG A 162 -18.51 25.61 5.07
CA ARG A 162 -18.45 25.11 3.69
C ARG A 162 -18.57 23.60 3.57
N THR A 163 -18.74 22.95 4.70
CA THR A 163 -18.69 21.50 4.88
C THR A 163 -20.00 21.02 5.49
N PRO A 164 -20.55 19.88 5.03
CA PRO A 164 -21.71 19.30 5.67
C PRO A 164 -21.36 18.86 7.10
N PRO A 165 -22.28 19.05 8.06
CA PRO A 165 -22.05 18.64 9.44
C PRO A 165 -22.01 17.12 9.55
N SER A 166 -21.22 16.60 10.49
CA SER A 166 -21.15 15.16 10.76
C SER A 166 -22.38 14.62 11.49
N ASP A 167 -23.06 15.48 12.26
CA ASP A 167 -24.18 15.15 13.12
C ASP A 167 -25.40 16.06 12.83
N GLY A 168 -26.56 15.68 13.37
CA GLY A 168 -27.79 16.49 13.25
C GLY A 168 -28.59 16.24 11.98
N TRP A 169 -28.22 15.22 11.20
CA TRP A 169 -29.03 14.74 10.08
C TRP A 169 -30.34 14.14 10.57
N GLU A 170 -31.43 14.55 9.92
CA GLU A 170 -32.77 14.01 10.15
C GLU A 170 -33.37 13.51 8.83
N VAL A 171 -34.26 12.53 8.94
CA VAL A 171 -35.16 12.14 7.84
C VAL A 171 -36.08 13.32 7.54
N PHE A 172 -36.17 13.70 6.28
CA PHE A 172 -37.01 14.82 5.83
C PHE A 172 -37.82 14.43 4.60
N ASP A 173 -39.01 15.01 4.49
CA ASP A 173 -39.99 14.78 3.40
C ASP A 173 -40.18 13.29 3.05
N ASP A 174 -39.60 12.84 1.94
CA ASP A 174 -39.72 11.47 1.40
C ASP A 174 -38.62 10.50 1.89
N GLY A 175 -37.75 10.95 2.79
CA GLY A 175 -36.66 10.14 3.34
C GLY A 175 -37.13 8.92 4.14
N VAL A 176 -36.22 7.97 4.29
CA VAL A 176 -36.47 6.69 4.96
C VAL A 176 -35.53 6.53 6.15
N GLU A 177 -36.06 6.16 7.32
CA GLU A 177 -35.25 5.87 8.50
C GLU A 177 -34.28 4.69 8.27
N PRO A 178 -33.02 4.75 8.76
CA PRO A 178 -32.49 5.80 9.63
C PRO A 178 -31.92 7.02 8.88
N ALA A 179 -31.79 8.14 9.59
CA ALA A 179 -31.00 9.27 9.13
C ALA A 179 -29.52 8.87 8.87
N PRO A 180 -28.85 9.48 7.89
CA PRO A 180 -27.48 9.15 7.53
C PRO A 180 -26.48 9.55 8.62
N SER A 181 -25.36 8.85 8.63
CA SER A 181 -24.09 9.29 9.23
C SER A 181 -23.20 9.88 8.14
N VAL A 182 -22.71 11.09 8.37
CA VAL A 182 -21.92 11.83 7.39
C VAL A 182 -20.53 12.08 7.95
N ILE A 183 -19.50 11.80 7.15
CA ILE A 183 -18.10 12.07 7.49
C ILE A 183 -17.50 12.89 6.38
N TRP A 184 -16.92 14.03 6.74
CA TRP A 184 -16.12 14.83 5.83
C TRP A 184 -14.65 14.45 5.96
N ILE A 185 -14.00 14.21 4.83
CA ILE A 185 -12.57 13.90 4.75
C ILE A 185 -11.95 15.00 3.90
N ASN A 186 -11.07 15.79 4.51
CA ASN A 186 -10.30 16.81 3.82
C ASN A 186 -8.84 16.41 3.74
N SER A 187 -8.27 16.59 2.56
CA SER A 187 -6.83 16.62 2.30
C SER A 187 -6.19 17.92 2.82
N HIS A 188 -6.17 18.15 4.14
CA HIS A 188 -5.40 19.26 4.72
C HIS A 188 -3.87 19.02 4.67
N ASN A 189 -3.42 17.94 4.05
CA ASN A 189 -2.02 17.54 4.10
C ASN A 189 -1.10 18.51 3.36
N GLU A 190 -1.54 19.12 2.26
CA GLU A 190 -0.74 20.12 1.52
C GLU A 190 -0.75 21.50 2.21
N ASP A 191 -1.90 21.91 2.75
CA ASP A 191 -2.04 23.14 3.53
C ASP A 191 -1.20 23.10 4.82
N ILE A 192 -1.18 21.96 5.52
CA ILE A 192 -0.35 21.77 6.73
C ILE A 192 1.14 21.85 6.40
N ALA A 193 1.58 21.26 5.29
CA ALA A 193 2.98 21.31 4.88
C ALA A 193 3.39 22.76 4.52
N THR A 194 2.53 23.47 3.80
CA THR A 194 2.77 24.87 3.42
C THR A 194 2.80 25.80 4.64
N LEU A 195 1.82 25.67 5.55
CA LEU A 195 1.78 26.42 6.80
C LEU A 195 3.01 26.12 7.67
N LYS A 196 3.50 24.88 7.65
CA LYS A 196 4.72 24.52 8.37
C LYS A 196 5.95 25.23 7.80
N ASP A 197 6.10 25.27 6.48
CA ASP A 197 7.22 25.98 5.83
C ASP A 197 7.18 27.49 6.09
N GLU A 198 5.98 28.09 6.10
CA GLU A 198 5.79 29.50 6.48
C GLU A 198 6.16 29.75 7.95
N ILE A 199 5.75 28.88 8.87
CA ILE A 199 6.11 28.97 10.30
C ILE A 199 7.61 28.86 10.49
N ASP A 200 8.26 27.90 9.84
CA ASP A 200 9.71 27.69 9.95
C ASP A 200 10.45 28.94 9.42
N THR A 201 9.98 29.54 8.33
CA THR A 201 10.52 30.82 7.80
C THR A 201 10.36 31.99 8.77
N ILE A 202 9.18 32.12 9.41
CA ILE A 202 8.93 33.17 10.41
C ILE A 202 9.83 32.98 11.63
N MET A 203 10.02 31.74 12.09
CA MET A 203 10.91 31.43 13.20
C MET A 203 12.35 31.85 12.93
N ASP A 204 12.86 31.58 11.73
CA ASP A 204 14.22 31.98 11.33
C ASP A 204 14.41 33.51 11.36
N ILE A 205 13.41 34.27 10.88
CA ILE A 205 13.44 35.74 10.91
C ILE A 205 13.47 36.24 12.37
N LEU A 206 12.61 35.69 13.23
CA LEU A 206 12.53 36.10 14.62
C LEU A 206 13.80 35.79 15.41
N ASP A 207 14.50 34.69 15.09
CA ASP A 207 15.77 34.36 15.73
C ASP A 207 16.86 35.39 15.39
N VAL A 208 16.91 35.84 14.13
CA VAL A 208 17.83 36.91 13.69
C VAL A 208 17.49 38.23 14.37
N ASP A 209 16.22 38.64 14.37
CA ASP A 209 15.77 39.90 15.00
C ASP A 209 16.09 39.92 16.51
N LEU A 210 15.96 38.79 17.19
CA LEU A 210 16.32 38.66 18.60
C LEU A 210 17.83 38.79 18.84
N GLN A 211 18.67 38.21 17.96
CA GLN A 211 20.12 38.36 18.03
C GLN A 211 20.56 39.82 17.79
N GLU A 212 19.90 40.52 16.86
CA GLU A 212 20.17 41.95 16.62
C GLU A 212 19.80 42.81 17.84
N LEU A 213 18.67 42.50 18.49
CA LEU A 213 18.24 43.20 19.70
C LEU A 213 19.24 43.00 20.85
N ASP A 214 19.74 41.76 21.04
CA ASP A 214 20.72 41.44 22.07
C ASP A 214 22.03 42.22 21.85
N ALA A 215 22.50 42.29 20.61
CA ALA A 215 23.69 43.08 20.26
C ALA A 215 23.51 44.58 20.51
N ILE A 216 22.32 45.14 20.26
CA ILE A 216 22.02 46.54 20.57
C ILE A 216 22.03 46.77 22.09
N ILE A 217 21.45 45.85 22.86
CA ILE A 217 21.45 45.92 24.33
C ILE A 217 22.88 45.91 24.88
N ASP A 218 23.76 45.06 24.34
CA ASP A 218 25.16 45.00 24.72
C ASP A 218 25.90 46.33 24.48
N VAL A 219 25.67 46.96 23.32
CA VAL A 219 26.25 48.27 23.01
C VAL A 219 25.74 49.35 23.97
N LEU A 220 24.44 49.40 24.24
CA LEU A 220 23.86 50.38 25.15
C LEU A 220 24.36 50.20 26.58
N ASN A 221 24.55 48.96 27.03
CA ASN A 221 25.14 48.66 28.34
C ASN A 221 26.60 49.14 28.41
N ALA A 222 27.38 48.95 27.34
CA ALA A 222 28.75 49.43 27.27
C ALA A 222 28.83 50.98 27.32
N ASP A 223 27.97 51.65 26.55
CA ASP A 223 27.88 53.12 26.53
C ASP A 223 27.46 53.66 27.90
N LEU A 224 26.50 53.01 28.58
CA LEU A 224 26.08 53.38 29.93
C LEU A 224 27.25 53.29 30.92
N MET A 225 27.99 52.17 30.94
CA MET A 225 29.17 52.03 31.81
C MET A 225 30.22 53.11 31.54
N ALA A 226 30.43 53.49 30.28
CA ALA A 226 31.37 54.54 29.92
C ALA A 226 30.93 55.93 30.43
N ILE A 227 29.62 56.23 30.35
CA ILE A 227 29.04 57.47 30.88
C ILE A 227 29.17 57.51 32.41
N GLU A 228 28.82 56.43 33.11
CA GLU A 228 28.96 56.34 34.57
C GLU A 228 30.41 56.53 35.03
N ALA A 229 31.37 55.99 34.29
CA ALA A 229 32.80 56.19 34.58
C ALA A 229 33.22 57.66 34.40
N LEU A 230 32.79 58.32 33.34
CA LEU A 230 33.06 59.75 33.10
C LEU A 230 32.41 60.65 34.16
N GLU A 231 31.20 60.31 34.62
CA GLU A 231 30.52 61.01 35.71
C GLU A 231 31.32 60.89 37.02
N ALA A 232 31.79 59.70 37.36
CA ALA A 232 32.62 59.47 38.54
C ALA A 232 33.96 60.25 38.48
N GLU A 233 34.61 60.30 37.31
CA GLU A 233 35.81 61.12 37.11
C GLU A 233 35.55 62.61 37.27
N LEU A 234 34.43 63.11 36.75
CA LEU A 234 34.04 64.52 36.89
C LEU A 234 33.76 64.88 38.35
N GLU A 235 33.05 64.04 39.08
CA GLU A 235 32.75 64.24 40.50
C GLU A 235 34.02 64.23 41.36
N ALA A 236 34.97 63.33 41.06
CA ALA A 236 36.28 63.31 41.71
C ALA A 236 37.08 64.60 41.45
N ASN A 237 37.10 65.08 40.20
CA ASN A 237 37.77 66.33 39.83
C ASN A 237 37.16 67.56 40.50
N LEU A 238 35.82 67.64 40.56
CA LEU A 238 35.11 68.72 41.26
C LEU A 238 35.45 68.73 42.75
N THR A 239 35.49 67.56 43.38
CA THR A 239 35.87 67.42 44.79
C THR A 239 37.30 67.87 45.06
N ALA A 240 38.24 67.64 44.13
CA ALA A 240 39.63 68.06 44.26
C ALA A 240 39.85 69.58 44.08
N LEU A 241 38.90 70.28 43.47
CA LEU A 241 38.93 71.73 43.23
C LEU A 241 38.30 72.54 44.38
N ALA A 242 37.49 71.90 45.23
CA ALA A 242 36.82 72.50 46.39
C ALA A 242 37.70 72.48 47.64
#